data_AF-A0A957E6H1-F1
#
_entry.id   AF-A0A957E6H1-F1
#
_cell.length_a   1.000
_cell.length_b   1.000
_cell.length_c   1.000
_cell.angle_alpha   90.00
_cell.angle_beta   90.00
_cell.angle_gamma   90.00
#
_symmetry.space_group_name_H-M   'P 1'
#
loop_
_entity.id
_entity.type
_entity.pdbx_description
1 polymer ?
#
loop_
_entity_poly.entity_id
_entity_poly.type
_entity_poly.pdbx_seq_one_letter_code
_entity_poly.pdbx_strand_id
1 'polypeptide(L)'
;MKPKQSNFLQLLIQQGRYTVVSVESLQAYLKKPNEKRSVQARQVEKEADEVHRILVHELEDSFVTPLDREDIFALSRALDNFIDYVYDTIEELEIFKLAPFTAVSQMADLLLEMAKELHLTMERLLDHPRVANEHARRVKKLENEVERAYRQSLADLFQGPEDAEHIMRMLKCREILRHISNAADQGDKAADIVMDIGVKWS
;
A
#
# COMPACT_ATOMS: atom_id res chain seq x y z
N MET A 1 -27.04 -17.18 -17.40
CA MET A 1 -25.91 -17.35 -16.46
C MET A 1 -25.19 -16.03 -16.37
N LYS A 2 -24.98 -15.47 -15.17
CA LYS A 2 -24.08 -14.31 -15.03
C LYS A 2 -22.68 -14.78 -15.49
N PRO A 3 -21.92 -13.98 -16.25
CA PRO A 3 -20.54 -14.34 -16.56
C PRO A 3 -19.81 -14.54 -15.23
N LYS A 4 -19.13 -15.68 -15.09
CA LYS A 4 -18.24 -15.95 -13.97
C LYS A 4 -17.20 -14.83 -13.99
N GLN A 5 -17.05 -14.06 -12.92
CA GLN A 5 -16.01 -13.03 -12.84
C GLN A 5 -14.67 -13.66 -13.23
N SER A 6 -13.87 -12.94 -14.02
CA SER A 6 -12.53 -13.40 -14.38
C SER A 6 -11.71 -13.63 -13.12
N ASN A 7 -10.97 -14.74 -13.06
CA ASN A 7 -10.14 -15.08 -11.91
C ASN A 7 -9.16 -13.94 -11.56
N PHE A 8 -8.62 -13.26 -12.57
CA PHE A 8 -7.78 -12.08 -12.42
C PHE A 8 -8.42 -10.93 -11.63
N LEU A 9 -9.70 -10.63 -11.88
CA LEU A 9 -10.39 -9.57 -11.13
C LEU A 9 -10.56 -10.00 -9.66
N GLN A 10 -10.87 -11.27 -9.40
CA GLN A 10 -11.02 -11.76 -8.04
C GLN A 10 -9.71 -11.68 -7.27
N LEU A 11 -8.60 -12.03 -7.91
CA LEU A 11 -7.25 -11.92 -7.35
C LEU A 11 -6.87 -10.44 -7.08
N LEU A 12 -7.14 -9.52 -8.02
CA LEU A 12 -6.90 -8.08 -7.81
C LEU A 12 -7.76 -7.51 -6.66
N ILE A 13 -9.03 -7.90 -6.56
CA ILE A 13 -9.90 -7.51 -5.44
C ILE A 13 -9.36 -8.05 -4.12
N GLN A 14 -8.87 -9.29 -4.11
CA GLN A 14 -8.26 -9.91 -2.95
C GLN A 14 -6.95 -9.21 -2.53
N GLN A 15 -6.07 -8.86 -3.47
CA GLN A 15 -4.89 -8.03 -3.20
C GLN A 15 -5.29 -6.65 -2.66
N GLY A 16 -6.30 -6.02 -3.25
CA GLY A 16 -6.86 -4.75 -2.76
C GLY A 16 -7.34 -4.86 -1.31
N ARG A 17 -8.01 -5.95 -0.93
CA ARG A 17 -8.37 -6.22 0.46
C ARG A 17 -7.14 -6.37 1.36
N TYR A 18 -6.09 -7.06 0.90
CA TYR A 18 -4.86 -7.21 1.70
C TYR A 18 -4.13 -5.88 1.93
N THR A 19 -4.24 -4.89 1.04
CA THR A 19 -3.74 -3.53 1.36
C THR A 19 -4.37 -2.98 2.64
N VAL A 20 -5.69 -3.16 2.82
CA VAL A 20 -6.41 -2.72 4.03
C VAL A 20 -5.95 -3.50 5.25
N VAL A 21 -5.93 -4.83 5.15
CA VAL A 21 -5.55 -5.72 6.27
C VAL A 21 -4.10 -5.47 6.70
N SER A 22 -3.20 -5.21 5.75
CA SER A 22 -1.79 -4.89 6.02
C SER A 22 -1.68 -3.59 6.81
N VAL A 23 -2.35 -2.50 6.40
CA VAL A 23 -2.31 -1.23 7.13
C VAL A 23 -3.01 -1.32 8.49
N GLU A 24 -4.09 -2.08 8.61
CA GLU A 24 -4.72 -2.38 9.91
C GLU A 24 -3.75 -3.09 10.86
N SER A 25 -2.91 -4.00 10.34
CA SER A 25 -1.87 -4.68 11.12
C SER A 25 -0.78 -3.71 11.59
N LEU A 26 -0.36 -2.76 10.73
CA LEU A 26 0.54 -1.67 11.08
C LEU A 26 -0.07 -0.80 12.18
N GLN A 27 -1.30 -0.32 12.03
CA GLN A 27 -1.97 0.47 13.07
C GLN A 27 -2.09 -0.28 14.40
N ALA A 28 -2.40 -1.58 14.34
CA ALA A 28 -2.44 -2.42 15.52
C ALA A 28 -1.05 -2.47 16.18
N TYR A 29 0.01 -2.67 15.42
CA TYR A 29 1.40 -2.66 15.90
C TYR A 29 1.75 -1.31 16.54
N LEU A 30 1.57 -0.20 15.82
CA LEU A 30 1.89 1.17 16.29
C LEU A 30 1.18 1.51 17.62
N LYS A 31 -0.05 1.04 17.84
CA LYS A 31 -0.80 1.27 19.09
C LYS A 31 -0.20 0.56 20.32
N LYS A 32 0.40 -0.62 20.13
CA LYS A 32 1.06 -1.39 21.22
C LYS A 32 2.01 -2.43 20.60
N PRO A 33 3.26 -2.05 20.35
CA PRO A 33 4.26 -2.94 19.75
C PRO A 33 4.44 -4.21 20.59
N ASN A 34 4.45 -5.36 19.94
CA ASN A 34 4.80 -6.64 20.54
C ASN A 34 5.01 -7.70 19.44
N GLU A 35 5.79 -8.73 19.77
CA GLU A 35 6.14 -9.84 18.88
C GLU A 35 4.93 -10.51 18.22
N LYS A 36 3.83 -10.71 18.96
CA LYS A 36 2.61 -11.32 18.40
C LYS A 36 2.06 -10.51 17.23
N ARG A 37 2.10 -9.17 17.29
CA ARG A 37 1.61 -8.30 16.21
C ARG A 37 2.54 -8.28 15.02
N SER A 38 3.85 -8.36 15.24
CA SER A 38 4.85 -8.48 14.17
C SER A 38 4.68 -9.80 13.42
N VAL A 39 4.47 -10.90 14.14
CA VAL A 39 4.15 -12.22 13.55
C VAL A 39 2.84 -12.17 12.76
N GLN A 40 1.81 -11.48 13.27
CA GLN A 40 0.56 -11.29 12.54
C GLN A 40 0.75 -10.50 11.25
N ALA A 41 1.50 -9.39 11.29
CA ALA A 41 1.79 -8.59 10.09
C ALA A 41 2.59 -9.39 9.04
N ARG A 42 3.59 -10.16 9.49
CA ARG A 42 4.35 -11.07 8.62
C ARG A 42 3.46 -12.14 7.97
N GLN A 43 2.47 -12.64 8.69
CA GLN A 43 1.54 -13.61 8.13
C GLN A 43 0.64 -12.96 7.06
N VAL A 44 0.19 -11.73 7.28
CA VAL A 44 -0.60 -10.96 6.31
C VAL A 44 0.19 -10.68 5.03
N GLU A 45 1.45 -10.26 5.14
CA GLU A 45 2.33 -10.03 3.98
C GLU A 45 2.51 -11.32 3.16
N LYS A 46 2.87 -12.44 3.80
CA LYS A 46 3.00 -13.74 3.12
C LYS A 46 1.73 -14.19 2.41
N GLU A 47 0.58 -13.98 3.04
CA GLU A 47 -0.72 -14.32 2.44
C GLU A 47 -1.02 -13.43 1.22
N ALA A 48 -0.62 -12.16 1.24
CA ALA A 48 -0.79 -11.24 0.13
C ALA A 48 0.17 -11.56 -1.04
N ASP A 49 1.45 -11.82 -0.75
CA ASP A 49 2.46 -12.22 -1.74
C ASP A 49 2.07 -13.54 -2.42
N GLU A 50 1.47 -14.49 -1.71
CA GLU A 50 0.93 -15.71 -2.32
C GLU A 50 -0.15 -15.38 -3.37
N VAL A 51 -1.04 -14.41 -3.12
CA VAL A 51 -2.05 -13.98 -4.11
C VAL A 51 -1.37 -13.31 -5.31
N HIS A 52 -0.34 -12.48 -5.08
CA HIS A 52 0.44 -11.90 -6.17
C HIS A 52 1.07 -13.00 -7.04
N ARG A 53 1.74 -13.97 -6.43
CA ARG A 53 2.37 -15.10 -7.13
C ARG A 53 1.36 -15.93 -7.93
N ILE A 54 0.19 -16.22 -7.37
CA ILE A 54 -0.90 -16.91 -8.07
C ILE A 54 -1.34 -16.10 -9.31
N LEU A 55 -1.55 -14.78 -9.17
CA LEU A 55 -1.95 -13.94 -10.29
C LEU A 55 -0.90 -13.92 -11.40
N VAL A 56 0.38 -13.79 -11.05
CA VAL A 56 1.49 -13.80 -12.02
C VAL A 56 1.53 -15.13 -12.78
N HIS A 57 1.44 -16.26 -12.07
CA HIS A 57 1.41 -17.58 -12.70
C HIS A 57 0.19 -17.74 -13.63
N GLU A 58 -0.99 -17.25 -13.23
CA GLU A 58 -2.16 -17.31 -14.09
C GLU A 58 -2.01 -16.45 -15.36
N LEU A 59 -1.33 -15.31 -15.27
CA LEU A 59 -1.05 -14.45 -16.44
C LEU A 59 -0.11 -15.13 -17.44
N GLU A 60 0.86 -15.91 -16.96
CA GLU A 60 1.80 -16.68 -17.79
C GLU A 60 1.09 -17.79 -18.58
N ASP A 61 0.12 -18.47 -17.95
CA ASP A 61 -0.60 -19.61 -18.54
C ASP A 61 -1.83 -19.20 -19.38
N SER A 62 -2.31 -17.97 -19.26
CA SER A 62 -3.59 -17.55 -19.86
C SER A 62 -3.44 -16.92 -21.24
N PHE A 63 -4.07 -17.50 -22.26
CA PHE A 63 -4.10 -16.94 -23.62
C PHE A 63 -5.07 -15.75 -23.80
N VAL A 64 -6.06 -15.60 -22.91
CA VAL A 64 -7.08 -14.53 -22.98
C VAL A 64 -7.23 -13.89 -21.60
N THR A 65 -7.14 -12.57 -21.54
CA THR A 65 -7.28 -11.76 -20.32
C THR A 65 -8.44 -10.76 -20.45
N PRO A 66 -9.09 -10.37 -19.34
CA PRO A 66 -10.21 -9.42 -19.37
C PRO A 66 -9.79 -7.96 -19.60
N LEU A 67 -8.50 -7.66 -19.35
CA LEU A 67 -7.84 -6.38 -19.55
C LEU A 67 -6.48 -6.65 -20.21
N ASP A 68 -5.77 -5.58 -20.60
CA ASP A 68 -4.38 -5.68 -21.04
C ASP A 68 -3.55 -6.38 -19.97
N ARG A 69 -2.81 -7.41 -20.36
CA ARG A 69 -1.99 -8.22 -19.45
C ARG A 69 -1.00 -7.35 -18.66
N GLU A 70 -0.41 -6.37 -19.32
CA GLU A 70 0.55 -5.43 -18.73
C GLU A 70 -0.11 -4.60 -17.62
N ASP A 71 -1.35 -4.17 -17.80
CA ASP A 71 -2.08 -3.41 -16.78
C ASP A 71 -2.42 -4.28 -15.57
N ILE A 72 -2.85 -5.54 -15.79
CA ILE A 72 -3.13 -6.49 -14.68
C ILE A 72 -1.85 -6.75 -13.87
N PHE A 73 -0.74 -7.02 -14.55
CA PHE A 73 0.55 -7.26 -13.91
C PHE A 73 1.03 -6.04 -13.13
N ALA A 74 0.97 -4.85 -13.75
CA ALA A 74 1.41 -3.61 -13.13
C ALA A 74 0.55 -3.24 -11.90
N LEU A 75 -0.77 -3.43 -11.95
CA LEU A 75 -1.65 -3.26 -10.80
C LEU A 75 -1.29 -4.22 -9.68
N SER A 76 -1.17 -5.50 -10.00
CA SER A 76 -0.82 -6.52 -9.00
C SER A 76 0.50 -6.21 -8.32
N ARG A 77 1.52 -5.79 -9.08
CA ARG A 77 2.84 -5.43 -8.55
C ARG A 77 2.82 -4.16 -7.71
N ALA A 78 2.01 -3.16 -8.08
CA ALA A 78 1.87 -1.94 -7.27
C ALA A 78 1.20 -2.23 -5.92
N LEU A 79 0.14 -3.05 -5.89
CA LEU A 79 -0.53 -3.48 -4.66
C LEU A 79 0.38 -4.31 -3.76
N ASP A 80 1.19 -5.20 -4.35
CA ASP A 80 2.18 -6.02 -3.66
C ASP A 80 3.27 -5.15 -2.99
N ASN A 81 3.93 -4.29 -3.77
CA ASN A 81 4.94 -3.36 -3.24
C ASN A 81 4.36 -2.42 -2.14
N PHE A 82 3.08 -2.02 -2.25
CA PHE A 82 2.42 -1.23 -1.20
C PHE A 82 2.41 -1.99 0.13
N ILE A 83 2.04 -3.28 0.09
CA ILE A 83 1.96 -4.15 1.26
C ILE A 83 3.36 -4.41 1.83
N ASP A 84 4.36 -4.60 0.96
CA ASP A 84 5.77 -4.77 1.36
C ASP A 84 6.25 -3.57 2.18
N TYR A 85 6.09 -2.33 1.68
CA TYR A 85 6.53 -1.14 2.42
C TYR A 85 5.79 -0.97 3.77
N VAL A 86 4.53 -1.39 3.86
CA VAL A 86 3.79 -1.39 5.13
C VAL A 86 4.40 -2.38 6.11
N TYR A 87 4.79 -3.57 5.64
CA TYR A 87 5.43 -4.59 6.45
C TYR A 87 6.88 -4.19 6.84
N ASP A 88 7.66 -3.65 5.91
CA ASP A 88 9.03 -3.13 6.15
C ASP A 88 9.03 -2.07 7.25
N THR A 89 8.01 -1.22 7.29
CA THR A 89 7.83 -0.24 8.38
C THR A 89 7.80 -0.91 9.75
N ILE A 90 7.13 -2.06 9.89
CA ILE A 90 7.02 -2.80 11.15
C ILE A 90 8.35 -3.49 11.46
N GLU A 91 8.92 -4.18 10.47
CA GLU A 91 10.18 -4.93 10.66
C GLU A 91 11.34 -4.01 11.04
N GLU A 92 11.45 -2.84 10.40
CA GLU A 92 12.51 -1.89 10.71
C GLU A 92 12.30 -1.16 12.04
N LEU A 93 11.06 -0.92 12.48
CA LEU A 93 10.80 -0.44 13.85
C LEU A 93 11.39 -1.41 14.88
N GLU A 94 11.27 -2.73 14.66
CA GLU A 94 11.87 -3.75 15.53
C GLU A 94 13.40 -3.80 15.44
N ILE A 95 13.94 -3.84 14.22
CA ILE A 95 15.39 -3.89 13.97
C ILE A 95 16.08 -2.68 14.62
N PHE A 96 15.51 -1.49 14.44
CA PHE A 96 16.05 -0.25 14.99
C PHE A 96 15.79 -0.08 16.48
N LYS A 97 14.96 -0.94 17.07
CA LYS A 97 14.43 -0.81 18.44
C LYS A 97 13.82 0.57 18.68
N LEU A 98 13.07 1.05 17.68
CA LEU A 98 12.47 2.38 17.68
C LEU A 98 11.01 2.27 18.11
N ALA A 99 10.63 3.03 19.14
CA ALA A 99 9.23 3.13 19.53
C ALA A 99 8.43 3.91 18.46
N PRO A 100 7.17 3.54 18.19
CA PRO A 100 6.27 4.35 17.38
C PRO A 100 6.19 5.80 17.88
N PHE A 101 6.04 6.73 16.94
CA PHE A 101 5.99 8.16 17.20
C PHE A 101 4.82 8.81 16.45
N THR A 102 4.45 10.04 16.82
CA THR A 102 3.21 10.66 16.35
C THR A 102 3.10 10.75 14.83
N ALA A 103 4.16 11.16 14.14
CA ALA A 103 4.15 11.33 12.69
C ALA A 103 3.92 9.99 11.94
N VAL A 104 4.55 8.89 12.37
CA VAL A 104 4.32 7.57 11.74
C VAL A 104 2.87 7.10 11.94
N SER A 105 2.26 7.36 13.09
CA SER A 105 0.85 7.04 13.32
C SER A 105 -0.10 7.88 12.46
N GLN A 106 0.17 9.19 12.33
CA GLN A 106 -0.65 10.07 11.49
C GLN A 106 -0.59 9.69 10.00
N MET A 107 0.59 9.35 9.49
CA MET A 107 0.72 8.90 8.11
C MET A 107 0.09 7.52 7.90
N ALA A 108 0.14 6.62 8.89
CA ALA A 108 -0.54 5.33 8.82
C ALA A 108 -2.08 5.47 8.77
N ASP A 109 -2.66 6.48 9.42
CA ASP A 109 -4.10 6.77 9.34
C ASP A 109 -4.50 7.18 7.91
N LEU A 110 -3.73 8.05 7.26
CA LEU A 110 -3.93 8.42 5.86
C LEU A 110 -3.77 7.22 4.92
N LEU A 111 -2.77 6.38 5.19
CA LEU A 111 -2.50 5.18 4.42
C LEU A 111 -3.65 4.17 4.51
N LEU A 112 -4.35 4.09 5.65
CA LEU A 112 -5.52 3.23 5.80
C LEU A 112 -6.68 3.70 4.91
N GLU A 113 -6.94 5.02 4.91
CA GLU A 113 -7.97 5.57 4.01
C GLU A 113 -7.60 5.35 2.54
N MET A 114 -6.31 5.44 2.19
CA MET A 114 -5.83 5.12 0.85
C MET A 114 -6.06 3.65 0.50
N ALA A 115 -5.73 2.73 1.39
CA ALA A 115 -5.93 1.29 1.19
C ALA A 115 -7.41 0.94 0.96
N LYS A 116 -8.33 1.60 1.70
CA LYS A 116 -9.77 1.44 1.48
C LYS A 116 -10.20 1.91 0.10
N GLU A 117 -9.71 3.07 -0.34
CA GLU A 117 -9.99 3.59 -1.69
C GLU A 117 -9.38 2.69 -2.79
N LEU A 118 -8.18 2.13 -2.59
CA LEU A 118 -7.58 1.14 -3.49
C LEU A 118 -8.44 -0.13 -3.60
N HIS A 119 -8.90 -0.67 -2.47
CA HIS A 119 -9.78 -1.83 -2.46
C HIS A 119 -11.08 -1.57 -3.23
N LEU A 120 -11.74 -0.44 -2.96
CA LEU A 120 -12.96 -0.03 -3.66
C LEU A 120 -12.70 0.21 -5.16
N THR A 121 -11.52 0.70 -5.51
CA THR A 121 -11.10 0.83 -6.93
C THR A 121 -11.09 -0.54 -7.61
N MET A 122 -10.47 -1.55 -6.99
CA MET A 122 -10.43 -2.91 -7.54
C MET A 122 -11.82 -3.55 -7.65
N GLU A 123 -12.70 -3.34 -6.66
CA GLU A 123 -14.08 -3.85 -6.71
C GLU A 123 -14.90 -3.29 -7.87
N ARG A 124 -14.56 -2.10 -8.38
CA ARG A 124 -15.33 -1.39 -9.42
C ARG A 124 -14.66 -1.40 -10.79
N LEU A 125 -13.44 -1.91 -10.89
CA LEU A 125 -12.58 -1.77 -12.06
C LEU A 125 -13.25 -2.18 -13.37
N LEU A 126 -13.89 -3.36 -13.41
CA LEU A 126 -14.56 -3.86 -14.63
C LEU A 126 -16.02 -3.43 -14.75
N ASP A 127 -16.79 -3.59 -13.68
CA ASP A 127 -18.25 -3.39 -13.74
C ASP A 127 -18.65 -1.91 -13.76
N HIS A 128 -17.82 -1.03 -13.16
CA HIS A 128 -18.12 0.39 -12.99
C HIS A 128 -16.84 1.27 -13.13
N PRO A 129 -16.17 1.27 -14.30
CA PRO A 129 -14.86 1.91 -14.48
C PRO A 129 -14.85 3.42 -14.19
N ARG A 130 -15.97 4.12 -14.44
CA ARG A 130 -16.09 5.54 -14.06
C ARG A 130 -16.05 5.75 -12.55
N VAL A 131 -16.66 4.84 -11.78
CA VAL A 131 -16.65 4.88 -10.31
C VAL A 131 -15.27 4.47 -9.79
N ALA A 132 -14.64 3.46 -10.39
CA ALA A 132 -13.25 3.10 -10.08
C ALA A 132 -12.30 4.31 -10.24
N ASN A 133 -12.46 5.09 -11.32
CA ASN A 133 -11.72 6.33 -11.52
C ASN A 133 -11.95 7.41 -10.45
N GLU A 134 -13.15 7.47 -9.86
CA GLU A 134 -13.40 8.38 -8.74
C GLU A 134 -12.64 7.97 -7.47
N HIS A 135 -12.57 6.66 -7.19
CA HIS A 135 -11.77 6.11 -6.10
C HIS A 135 -10.27 6.32 -6.36
N ALA A 136 -9.78 6.06 -7.57
CA ALA A 136 -8.39 6.32 -7.97
C ALA A 136 -7.99 7.80 -7.78
N ARG A 137 -8.88 8.75 -8.11
CA ARG A 137 -8.63 10.18 -7.84
C ARG A 137 -8.58 10.51 -6.34
N ARG A 138 -9.31 9.79 -5.49
CA ARG A 138 -9.21 9.93 -4.02
C ARG A 138 -7.87 9.38 -3.51
N VAL A 139 -7.39 8.26 -4.07
CA VAL A 139 -6.04 7.74 -3.79
C VAL A 139 -4.98 8.79 -4.08
N LYS A 140 -5.00 9.43 -5.26
CA LYS A 140 -4.03 10.52 -5.57
C LYS A 140 -4.07 11.65 -4.55
N LYS A 141 -5.27 12.06 -4.10
CA LYS A 141 -5.40 13.12 -3.09
C LYS A 141 -4.78 12.70 -1.76
N LEU A 142 -4.99 11.45 -1.36
CA LEU A 142 -4.42 10.90 -0.13
C LEU A 142 -2.90 10.75 -0.21
N GLU A 143 -2.34 10.41 -1.38
CA GLU A 143 -0.88 10.43 -1.59
C GLU A 143 -0.31 11.83 -1.34
N ASN A 144 -0.92 12.86 -1.92
CA ASN A 144 -0.48 14.25 -1.71
C ASN A 144 -0.54 14.65 -0.22
N GLU A 145 -1.53 14.16 0.52
CA GLU A 145 -1.65 14.38 1.97
C GLU A 145 -0.54 13.65 2.76
N VAL A 146 -0.23 12.39 2.40
CA VAL A 146 0.87 11.62 2.98
C VAL A 146 2.22 12.29 2.68
N GLU A 147 2.45 12.73 1.44
CA GLU A 147 3.68 13.42 1.05
C GLU A 147 3.85 14.74 1.83
N ARG A 148 2.76 15.49 2.01
CA ARG A 148 2.78 16.71 2.81
C ARG A 148 3.14 16.43 4.27
N ALA A 149 2.53 15.40 4.87
CA ALA A 149 2.84 14.97 6.23
C ALA A 149 4.30 14.50 6.35
N TYR A 150 4.80 13.77 5.35
CA TYR A 150 6.20 13.34 5.27
C TYR A 150 7.16 14.53 5.26
N ARG A 151 6.95 15.50 4.35
CA ARG A 151 7.81 16.68 4.21
C ARG A 151 7.79 17.56 5.46
N GLN A 152 6.63 17.73 6.09
CA GLN A 152 6.53 18.43 7.38
C GLN A 152 7.32 17.70 8.47
N SER A 153 7.14 16.38 8.57
CA SER A 153 7.86 15.55 9.54
C SER A 153 9.37 15.60 9.33
N LEU A 154 9.85 15.65 8.10
CA LEU A 154 11.27 15.87 7.80
C LEU A 154 11.76 17.24 8.26
N ALA A 155 10.99 18.30 7.99
CA ALA A 155 11.35 19.65 8.40
C ALA A 155 11.48 19.77 9.92
N ASP A 156 10.64 19.07 10.67
CA ASP A 156 10.68 19.02 12.14
C ASP A 156 11.82 18.12 12.64
N LEU A 157 12.02 16.96 12.01
CA LEU A 157 13.03 15.98 12.39
C LEU A 157 14.46 16.51 12.26
N PHE A 158 14.73 17.38 11.30
CA PHE A 158 16.06 17.92 11.01
C PHE A 158 16.37 19.28 11.68
N GLN A 159 15.61 19.67 12.71
CA GLN A 159 15.91 20.88 13.48
C GLN A 159 16.87 20.59 14.64
N GLY A 160 18.06 21.19 14.61
CA GLY A 160 18.96 21.30 15.77
C GLY A 160 19.44 19.95 16.34
N PRO A 161 20.33 19.22 15.63
CA PRO A 161 20.92 18.00 16.19
C PRO A 161 21.68 18.33 17.49
N GLU A 162 21.44 17.52 18.53
CA GLU A 162 22.02 17.74 19.87
C GLU A 162 23.36 17.02 20.00
N ASP A 163 23.38 15.74 19.63
CA ASP A 163 24.54 14.87 19.68
C ASP A 163 24.45 13.73 18.64
N ALA A 164 25.43 12.83 18.64
CA ALA A 164 25.49 11.70 17.71
C ALA A 164 24.35 10.68 17.91
N GLU A 165 23.85 10.51 19.13
CA GLU A 165 22.74 9.59 19.42
C GLU A 165 21.44 10.15 18.86
N HIS A 166 21.21 11.45 19.02
CA HIS A 166 20.09 12.16 18.40
C HIS A 166 20.14 12.04 16.87
N ILE A 167 21.30 12.25 16.24
CA ILE A 167 21.47 12.08 14.79
C ILE A 167 21.12 10.65 14.35
N MET A 168 21.58 9.62 15.09
CA MET A 168 21.25 8.23 14.77
C MET A 168 19.74 7.96 14.88
N ARG A 169 19.07 8.52 15.89
CA ARG A 169 17.61 8.44 16.02
C ARG A 169 16.90 9.14 14.85
N MET A 170 17.39 10.31 14.42
CA MET A 170 16.84 11.04 13.28
C MET A 170 16.90 10.19 12.00
N LEU A 171 18.03 9.52 11.75
CA LEU A 171 18.17 8.63 10.58
C LEU A 171 17.16 7.47 10.61
N LYS A 172 17.00 6.81 11.77
CA LYS A 172 16.00 5.75 11.96
C LYS A 172 14.58 6.26 11.71
N CYS A 173 14.21 7.39 12.32
CA CYS A 173 12.88 7.99 12.13
C CYS A 173 12.62 8.37 10.67
N ARG A 174 13.63 8.93 9.97
CA ARG A 174 13.52 9.28 8.55
C ARG A 174 13.22 8.05 7.69
N GLU A 175 13.86 6.92 7.97
CA GLU A 175 13.66 5.69 7.20
C GLU A 175 12.24 5.14 7.38
N ILE A 176 11.77 5.07 8.63
CA ILE A 176 10.38 4.66 8.92
C ILE A 176 9.36 5.56 8.21
N LEU A 177 9.58 6.88 8.23
CA LEU A 177 8.73 7.83 7.51
C LEU A 177 8.79 7.64 5.98
N ARG A 178 9.96 7.26 5.45
CA ARG A 178 10.17 7.03 4.02
C ARG A 178 9.41 5.79 3.55
N HIS A 179 9.38 4.71 4.33
CA HIS A 179 8.61 3.51 3.99
C HIS A 179 7.12 3.80 3.81
N ILE A 180 6.50 4.55 4.74
CA ILE A 180 5.09 4.94 4.60
C ILE A 180 4.86 5.83 3.36
N SER A 181 5.78 6.76 3.08
CA SER A 181 5.71 7.57 1.86
C SER A 181 5.81 6.70 0.59
N ASN A 182 6.74 5.75 0.55
CA ASN A 182 6.91 4.85 -0.60
C ASN A 182 5.71 3.92 -0.80
N ALA A 183 5.05 3.50 0.29
CA ALA A 183 3.78 2.78 0.22
C ALA A 183 2.70 3.65 -0.45
N ALA A 184 2.55 4.91 -0.02
CA ALA A 184 1.62 5.85 -0.65
C ALA A 184 1.92 6.06 -2.14
N ASP A 185 3.20 6.17 -2.52
CA ASP A 185 3.61 6.27 -3.93
C ASP A 185 3.17 5.03 -4.74
N GLN A 186 3.18 3.82 -4.15
CA GLN A 186 2.67 2.64 -4.85
C GLN A 186 1.15 2.68 -5.03
N GLY A 187 0.43 3.22 -4.04
CA GLY A 187 -1.00 3.48 -4.17
C GLY A 187 -1.30 4.44 -5.32
N ASP A 188 -0.51 5.52 -5.45
CA ASP A 188 -0.65 6.47 -6.57
C ASP A 188 -0.36 5.84 -7.93
N LYS A 189 0.69 5.01 -8.03
CA LYS A 189 0.96 4.23 -9.26
C LYS A 189 -0.20 3.31 -9.63
N ALA A 190 -0.79 2.61 -8.66
CA ALA A 190 -1.97 1.78 -8.92
C ALA A 190 -3.15 2.63 -9.42
N ALA A 191 -3.36 3.82 -8.85
CA ALA A 191 -4.38 4.76 -9.31
C ALA A 191 -4.14 5.26 -10.74
N ASP A 192 -2.88 5.56 -11.11
CA ASP A 192 -2.51 5.93 -12.48
C ASP A 192 -2.84 4.84 -13.49
N ILE A 193 -2.49 3.59 -13.19
CA ILE A 193 -2.82 2.46 -14.07
C ILE A 193 -4.35 2.30 -14.24
N VAL A 194 -5.13 2.48 -13.17
CA VAL A 194 -6.60 2.44 -13.26
C VAL A 194 -7.15 3.55 -14.15
N MET A 195 -6.61 4.76 -14.05
CA MET A 195 -7.05 5.87 -14.90
C MET A 195 -6.68 5.65 -16.36
N ASP A 196 -5.51 5.08 -16.62
CA ASP A 196 -5.08 4.71 -17.98
C ASP A 196 -5.98 3.63 -18.59
N ILE A 197 -6.35 2.59 -17.82
CA ILE A 197 -7.39 1.63 -18.22
C ILE A 197 -8.68 2.37 -18.56
N GLY A 198 -9.10 3.32 -17.72
CA GLY A 198 -10.30 4.12 -17.97
C GLY A 198 -10.29 4.89 -19.30
N VAL A 199 -9.13 5.36 -19.74
CA VAL A 199 -8.94 6.06 -21.02
C VAL A 199 -8.89 5.10 -22.21
N LYS A 200 -8.21 3.95 -22.06
CA LYS A 200 -8.13 2.93 -23.12
C LYS A 200 -9.49 2.33 -23.48
N TRP A 201 -10.40 2.27 -22.51
CA TRP A 201 -11.71 1.61 -22.64
C TRP A 201 -12.89 2.59 -22.76
N SER A 202 -12.63 3.89 -22.94
CA SER A 202 -13.66 4.93 -23.19
C SER A 202 -13.94 5.14 -24.66
#